data_AF-A0A8J2JJB3-F1
#
_entry.id   AF-A0A8J2JJB3-F1
#
_cell.length_a   1.000
_cell.length_b   1.000
_cell.length_c   1.000
_cell.angle_alpha   90.00
_cell.angle_beta   90.00
_cell.angle_gamma   90.00
#
_symmetry.space_group_name_H-M   'P 1'
#
loop_
_entity.id
_entity.type
_entity.pdbx_description
1 polymer ?
#
loop_
_entity_poly.entity_id
_entity_poly.type
_entity_poly.pdbx_seq_one_letter_code
_entity_poly.pdbx_strand_id
1 'polypeptide(L)'
;LCPDGNDCLHKDSICDRYCDCDDWSDEVGCPCNDADLFLCDNGVCLKKEWMCTPFYGCSDNSDLDYCNSTVRSDVEGVLAAHKNTILRSRPILSESSLKKRAKSQIRRK
;
A
#
# COMPACT_ATOMS: atom_id res chain seq x y z
N LEU A 1 -22.40 16.43 -19.05
CA LEU A 1 -23.10 15.22 -19.55
C LEU A 1 -22.12 14.08 -19.37
N CYS A 2 -22.52 13.00 -18.74
CA CYS A 2 -21.66 11.82 -18.63
C CYS A 2 -21.40 11.22 -20.02
N PRO A 3 -20.27 10.54 -20.25
CA PRO A 3 -19.88 9.93 -21.53
C PRO A 3 -20.93 8.98 -22.09
N ASP A 4 -21.64 8.26 -21.22
CA ASP A 4 -22.73 7.34 -21.60
C ASP A 4 -23.98 8.06 -22.12
N GLY A 5 -24.06 9.38 -21.96
CA GLY A 5 -25.15 10.22 -22.46
C GLY A 5 -26.47 10.11 -21.70
N ASN A 6 -26.53 9.30 -20.64
CA ASN A 6 -27.73 9.12 -19.83
C ASN A 6 -27.91 10.25 -18.80
N ASP A 7 -26.82 10.79 -18.25
CA ASP A 7 -26.89 11.74 -17.14
C ASP A 7 -26.44 13.15 -17.53
N CYS A 8 -27.36 14.10 -17.35
CA CYS A 8 -27.14 15.52 -17.51
C CYS A 8 -26.69 16.13 -16.17
N LEU A 9 -25.38 16.20 -15.97
CA LEU A 9 -24.82 16.84 -14.78
C LEU A 9 -24.93 18.37 -14.84
N HIS A 10 -25.13 18.99 -13.67
CA HIS A 10 -25.00 20.44 -13.52
C HIS A 10 -23.54 20.84 -13.74
N LYS A 11 -23.27 22.09 -14.13
CA LYS A 11 -21.90 22.53 -14.37
C LYS A 11 -21.05 22.52 -13.09
N ASP A 12 -21.71 22.72 -11.95
CA ASP A 12 -21.08 22.70 -10.63
C ASP A 12 -20.81 21.29 -10.11
N SER A 13 -21.36 20.26 -10.76
CA SER A 13 -21.10 18.83 -10.51
C SER A 13 -19.88 18.32 -11.29
N ILE A 14 -19.35 19.10 -12.23
CA ILE A 14 -18.13 18.72 -12.95
C ILE A 14 -16.96 19.20 -12.14
N CYS A 15 -16.03 18.32 -11.80
CA CYS A 15 -14.89 18.67 -10.98
C CYS A 15 -15.35 19.26 -9.63
N ASP A 16 -16.25 18.59 -8.92
CA ASP A 16 -16.76 18.94 -7.58
C ASP A 16 -16.30 17.96 -6.48
N ARG A 17 -15.54 16.94 -6.88
CA ARG A 17 -14.94 15.86 -6.06
C ARG A 17 -15.88 14.74 -5.68
N TYR A 18 -17.08 14.72 -6.26
CA TYR A 18 -18.02 13.64 -6.14
C TYR A 18 -18.14 12.89 -7.46
N CYS A 19 -18.42 11.60 -7.37
CA CYS A 19 -18.66 10.77 -8.53
C CYS A 19 -20.14 10.90 -8.89
N ASP A 20 -20.48 11.85 -9.75
CA ASP A 20 -21.84 12.05 -10.25
C ASP A 20 -22.12 11.21 -11.51
N CYS A 21 -21.08 10.82 -12.26
CA CYS A 21 -21.19 9.78 -13.30
C CYS A 21 -20.87 8.39 -12.73
N ASP A 22 -21.45 7.32 -13.30
CA ASP A 22 -21.17 5.93 -12.87
C ASP A 22 -19.69 5.52 -13.04
N ASP A 23 -18.95 6.22 -13.90
CA ASP A 23 -17.58 5.91 -14.32
C ASP A 23 -16.52 6.92 -13.83
N TRP A 24 -16.86 7.84 -12.92
CA TRP A 24 -16.00 8.95 -12.43
C TRP A 24 -15.56 9.97 -13.50
N SER A 25 -16.09 9.90 -14.71
CA SER A 25 -15.64 10.73 -15.83
C SER A 25 -15.82 12.23 -15.62
N ASP A 26 -16.74 12.63 -14.74
CA ASP A 26 -16.97 13.99 -14.30
C ASP A 26 -15.83 14.56 -13.43
N GLU A 27 -15.01 13.69 -12.83
CA GLU A 27 -13.85 14.04 -12.01
C GLU A 27 -12.49 13.77 -12.69
N VAL A 28 -12.48 13.20 -13.89
CA VAL A 28 -11.25 12.89 -14.63
C VAL A 28 -10.75 14.13 -15.38
N GLY A 29 -9.45 14.42 -15.25
CA GLY A 29 -8.81 15.53 -15.98
C GLY A 29 -9.10 16.91 -15.38
N CYS A 30 -9.59 16.95 -14.14
CA CYS A 30 -9.79 18.17 -13.38
C CYS A 30 -8.45 18.81 -12.97
N PRO A 31 -8.40 20.14 -12.80
CA PRO A 31 -7.18 20.82 -12.38
C PRO A 31 -6.82 20.49 -10.91
N CYS A 32 -5.78 19.69 -10.68
CA CYS A 32 -5.24 19.39 -9.34
C CYS A 32 -4.14 20.39 -8.94
N ASN A 33 -4.40 21.69 -9.00
CA ASN A 33 -3.37 22.72 -8.73
C ASN A 33 -3.22 23.07 -7.24
N ASP A 34 -4.12 22.58 -6.38
CA ASP A 34 -4.06 22.90 -4.96
C ASP A 34 -3.03 22.03 -4.24
N ALA A 35 -2.29 22.65 -3.31
CA ALA A 35 -1.25 21.98 -2.54
C ALA A 35 -1.80 20.86 -1.63
N ASP A 36 -3.10 20.87 -1.34
CA ASP A 36 -3.77 19.89 -0.49
C ASP A 36 -4.41 18.73 -1.30
N LEU A 37 -4.15 18.67 -2.61
CA LEU A 37 -4.62 17.61 -3.49
C LEU A 37 -3.50 16.63 -3.88
N PHE A 38 -3.92 15.42 -4.21
CA PHE A 38 -3.14 14.33 -4.74
C PHE A 38 -3.77 13.90 -6.06
N LEU A 39 -2.96 13.79 -7.11
CA LEU A 39 -3.42 13.29 -8.41
C LEU A 39 -3.28 11.76 -8.41
N CYS A 40 -4.41 11.07 -8.48
CA CYS A 40 -4.47 9.63 -8.70
C CYS A 40 -3.96 9.28 -10.12
N ASP A 41 -3.50 8.05 -10.32
CA ASP A 41 -3.01 7.61 -11.65
C ASP A 41 -4.13 7.54 -12.70
N ASN A 42 -5.38 7.34 -12.26
CA ASN A 42 -6.58 7.42 -13.10
C ASN A 42 -6.98 8.85 -13.51
N GLY A 43 -6.26 9.89 -13.05
CA GLY A 43 -6.49 11.28 -13.43
C GLY A 43 -7.50 12.05 -12.55
N VAL A 44 -7.93 11.46 -11.43
CA VAL A 44 -8.82 12.10 -10.45
C VAL A 44 -8.01 12.83 -9.37
N CYS A 45 -8.50 13.99 -8.92
CA CYS A 45 -7.90 14.71 -7.80
C CYS A 45 -8.50 14.25 -6.46
N LEU A 46 -7.67 13.71 -5.58
CA LEU A 46 -8.03 13.31 -4.24
C LEU A 46 -7.54 14.31 -3.19
N LYS A 47 -8.30 14.55 -2.12
CA LYS A 47 -7.81 15.32 -0.97
C LYS A 47 -6.73 14.54 -0.23
N LYS A 48 -5.65 15.21 0.17
CA LYS A 48 -4.58 14.57 0.95
C LYS A 48 -5.08 13.99 2.26
N GLU A 49 -6.11 14.57 2.88
CA GLU A 49 -6.74 14.01 4.08
C GLU A 49 -7.43 12.66 3.85
N TRP A 50 -7.77 12.32 2.60
CA TRP A 50 -8.44 11.07 2.22
C TRP A 50 -7.46 10.01 1.71
N MET A 51 -6.21 10.38 1.46
CA MET A 51 -5.15 9.43 1.10
C MET A 51 -4.94 8.41 2.22
N CYS A 52 -4.53 7.21 1.83
CA CYS A 52 -4.27 6.10 2.75
C CYS A 52 -5.49 5.68 3.57
N THR A 53 -6.71 6.06 3.16
CA THR A 53 -7.92 5.68 3.87
C THR A 53 -8.60 4.49 3.18
N PRO A 54 -9.20 3.56 3.94
CA PRO A 54 -9.87 2.40 3.36
C PRO A 54 -11.19 2.71 2.65
N PHE A 55 -11.68 3.96 2.69
CA PHE A 55 -13.04 4.31 2.23
C PHE A 55 -13.10 5.46 1.22
N TYR A 56 -12.14 6.39 1.24
CA TYR A 56 -12.19 7.62 0.45
C TYR A 56 -10.98 7.78 -0.47
N GLY A 57 -10.20 6.71 -0.70
CA GLY A 57 -9.03 6.72 -1.56
C GLY A 57 -9.33 6.80 -3.05
N CYS A 58 -8.29 6.72 -3.87
CA CYS A 58 -8.42 6.65 -5.32
C CYS A 58 -9.09 5.32 -5.72
N SER A 59 -9.94 5.32 -6.75
CA SER A 59 -10.59 4.08 -7.22
C SER A 59 -9.61 3.07 -7.82
N ASP A 60 -8.42 3.52 -8.25
CA ASP A 60 -7.32 2.69 -8.74
C ASP A 60 -6.34 2.28 -7.62
N ASN A 61 -6.60 2.67 -6.38
CA ASN A 61 -5.75 2.48 -5.20
C ASN A 61 -4.35 3.13 -5.29
N SER A 62 -4.14 4.06 -6.22
CA SER A 62 -2.85 4.75 -6.38
C SER A 62 -2.42 5.51 -5.12
N ASP A 63 -3.38 6.01 -4.32
CA ASP A 63 -3.10 6.58 -3.00
C ASP A 63 -2.53 5.53 -2.02
N LEU A 64 -3.09 4.32 -2.00
CA LEU A 64 -2.60 3.23 -1.14
C LEU A 64 -1.21 2.78 -1.56
N ASP A 65 -0.92 2.72 -2.86
CA ASP A 65 0.41 2.38 -3.37
C ASP A 65 1.45 3.44 -3.00
N TYR A 66 1.08 4.72 -3.06
CA TYR A 66 1.91 5.82 -2.57
C TYR A 66 2.23 5.64 -1.07
N CYS A 67 1.24 5.33 -0.24
CA CYS A 67 1.42 5.11 1.20
C CYS A 67 2.23 3.85 1.50
N ASN A 68 2.04 2.78 0.73
CA ASN A 68 2.80 1.56 0.89
C ASN A 68 4.26 1.74 0.44
N SER A 69 4.53 2.58 -0.55
CA SER A 69 5.90 2.93 -0.96
C SER A 69 6.66 3.70 0.12
N THR A 70 5.96 4.58 0.86
CA THR A 70 6.52 5.29 2.02
C THR A 70 6.77 4.33 3.18
N VAL A 71 5.86 3.40 3.47
CA VAL A 71 6.10 2.32 4.46
C VAL A 71 7.20 1.36 4.01
N ARG A 72 7.36 1.09 2.70
CA ARG A 72 8.45 0.24 2.16
C ARG A 72 9.83 0.83 2.38
N SER A 73 9.96 2.15 2.40
CA SER A 73 11.21 2.81 2.80
C SER A 73 11.55 2.57 4.27
N ASP A 74 10.55 2.34 5.13
CA ASP A 74 10.75 1.98 6.54
C ASP A 74 10.92 0.47 6.76
N VAL A 75 10.22 -0.41 6.04
CA VAL A 75 10.39 -1.87 6.23
C VAL A 75 11.69 -2.41 5.66
N GLU A 76 12.30 -1.82 4.62
CA GLU A 76 13.65 -2.23 4.23
C GLU A 76 14.69 -1.87 5.32
N GLY A 77 14.51 -0.74 6.01
CA GLY A 77 15.30 -0.37 7.19
C GLY A 77 15.00 -1.23 8.43
N VAL A 78 13.72 -1.50 8.72
CA VAL A 78 13.28 -2.31 9.87
C VAL A 78 13.59 -3.80 9.68
N LEU A 79 13.53 -4.34 8.46
CA LEU A 79 13.93 -5.71 8.16
C LEU A 79 15.46 -5.87 8.18
N ALA A 80 16.22 -4.85 7.76
CA ALA A 80 17.68 -4.81 7.94
C ALA A 80 18.06 -4.75 9.44
N ALA A 81 17.32 -3.99 10.26
CA ALA A 81 17.50 -3.97 11.71
C ALA A 81 17.11 -5.30 12.39
N HIS A 82 16.00 -5.94 11.96
CA HIS A 82 15.57 -7.23 12.51
C HIS A 82 16.45 -8.41 12.09
N LYS A 83 17.08 -8.38 10.91
CA LYS A 83 18.08 -9.38 10.50
C LYS A 83 19.29 -9.43 11.44
N ASN A 84 19.66 -8.31 12.08
CA ASN A 84 20.71 -8.26 13.10
C ASN A 84 20.27 -8.76 14.49
N THR A 85 18.97 -8.82 14.76
CA THR A 85 18.41 -9.30 16.04
C THR A 85 18.11 -10.81 16.02
N ILE A 86 17.88 -11.41 14.85
CA ILE A 86 17.62 -12.86 14.72
C ILE A 86 18.89 -13.72 14.93
N LEU A 87 20.11 -13.14 14.92
CA LEU A 87 21.34 -13.87 15.24
C LEU A 87 21.63 -14.04 16.74
N ARG A 88 20.77 -13.54 17.65
CA ARG A 88 21.01 -13.63 19.11
C ARG A 88 19.90 -14.30 19.93
N SER A 89 18.85 -14.80 19.29
CA SER A 89 17.78 -15.51 20.00
C SER A 89 18.01 -17.03 19.90
N ARG A 90 18.28 -17.64 21.06
CA ARG A 90 18.45 -19.09 21.24
C ARG A 90 17.32 -19.88 20.55
N PRO A 91 17.61 -21.02 19.90
CA PRO A 91 16.61 -21.79 19.17
C PRO A 91 15.57 -22.40 20.13
N ILE A 92 14.30 -22.06 19.91
CA ILE A 92 13.15 -22.76 20.50
C ILE A 92 12.88 -23.97 19.62
N LEU A 93 12.98 -25.17 20.20
CA LEU A 93 12.91 -26.47 19.55
C LEU A 93 11.59 -26.69 18.81
N SER A 94 11.67 -27.21 17.59
CA SER A 94 10.58 -28.01 16.99
C SER A 94 11.08 -29.42 16.63
N GLU A 95 10.20 -30.37 16.88
CA GLU A 95 10.41 -31.76 17.28
C GLU A 95 10.71 -32.76 16.14
N SER A 96 11.80 -32.58 15.38
CA SER A 96 12.03 -33.48 14.22
C SER A 96 13.48 -33.84 13.87
N SER A 97 14.36 -34.09 14.86
CA SER A 97 15.57 -34.91 14.64
C SER A 97 16.21 -35.43 15.94
N LEU A 98 15.52 -36.36 16.61
CA LEU A 98 16.11 -37.23 17.62
C LEU A 98 16.91 -38.35 16.91
N LYS A 99 18.10 -38.03 16.38
CA LYS A 99 19.10 -39.04 15.97
C LYS A 99 20.47 -38.73 16.57
N LYS A 100 20.58 -39.15 17.84
CA LYS A 100 21.73 -39.86 18.44
C LYS A 100 23.12 -39.28 18.18
N ARG A 101 23.54 -38.33 19.03
CA ARG A 101 24.97 -38.17 19.35
C ARG A 101 25.30 -38.92 20.64
N ALA A 102 25.60 -40.20 20.49
CA ALA A 102 26.23 -41.01 21.53
C ALA A 102 27.12 -42.07 20.86
N LYS A 103 28.32 -41.67 20.43
CA LYS A 103 29.52 -42.50 20.24
C LYS A 103 30.70 -41.52 20.43
N SER A 104 31.25 -41.37 21.62
CA SER A 104 32.24 -42.28 22.23
C SER A 104 33.27 -42.77 21.20
N GLN A 105 34.50 -42.28 21.39
CA GLN A 105 35.78 -42.77 20.87
C GLN A 105 36.06 -42.69 19.37
N ILE A 106 36.93 -41.73 19.01
CA ILE A 106 37.95 -41.95 17.97
C ILE A 106 39.32 -41.89 18.67
N ARG A 107 39.87 -43.10 18.84
CA ARG A 107 41.26 -43.54 18.59
C ARG A 107 42.38 -42.56 19.00
N ARG A 108 43.10 -42.90 20.07
CA ARG A 108 44.39 -43.63 20.07
C ARG A 108 45.59 -42.73 19.70
N LYS A 109 46.52 -42.60 20.66
CA LYS A 109 47.96 -42.43 20.37
C LYS A 109 48.43 -43.48 19.39
#